data_AF-A0A7Y5CMT4-F1
#
_entry.id   AF-A0A7Y5CMT4-F1
#
_cell.length_a   1.000
_cell.length_b   1.000
_cell.length_c   1.000
_cell.angle_alpha   90.00
_cell.angle_beta   90.00
_cell.angle_gamma   90.00
#
_symmetry.space_group_name_H-M   'P 1'
#
loop_
_entity.id
_entity.type
_entity.pdbx_description
1 polymer ?
#
loop_
_entity_poly.entity_id
_entity_poly.type
_entity_poly.pdbx_seq_one_letter_code
_entity_poly.pdbx_strand_id
1 'polypeptide(L)' 'MNPTTIQYVSDEKGSPTAVIVPIELWREIKSAKETAYLLRSKNMKQRLLAARKRKKGIAFDEARKKLGI' A
#
# COMPACT_ATOMS: atom_id res chain seq x y z
N MET A 1 25.20 -1.57 -10.97
CA MET A 1 25.06 -2.94 -10.43
C MET A 1 23.58 -3.27 -10.41
N ASN A 2 23.14 -4.32 -11.09
CA ASN A 2 21.74 -4.80 -11.08
C ASN A 2 21.63 -5.98 -10.11
N PRO A 3 21.05 -5.86 -8.91
CA PRO A 3 20.87 -7.01 -8.03
C PRO A 3 19.39 -7.22 -7.74
N THR A 4 18.54 -7.49 -8.75
CA THR A 4 17.09 -7.52 -8.50
C THR A 4 16.29 -8.38 -9.50
N THR A 5 16.77 -9.57 -9.82
CA THR A 5 15.98 -10.54 -10.61
C THR A 5 14.96 -11.23 -9.71
N ILE A 6 13.68 -11.11 -10.06
CA ILE A 6 12.59 -11.89 -9.44
C ILE A 6 12.86 -13.38 -9.71
N GLN A 7 12.77 -14.22 -8.69
CA GLN A 7 12.94 -15.67 -8.83
C GLN A 7 11.66 -16.40 -8.45
N TYR A 8 11.37 -17.48 -9.17
CA TYR A 8 10.22 -18.33 -8.91
C TYR A 8 10.69 -19.65 -8.32
N VAL A 9 10.05 -20.07 -7.24
CA VAL A 9 10.25 -21.37 -6.61
C VAL A 9 9.10 -22.25 -7.08
N SER A 10 9.42 -23.39 -7.70
CA SER A 10 8.45 -24.36 -8.19
C SER A 10 8.46 -25.63 -7.34
N ASP A 11 7.32 -26.32 -7.29
CA ASP A 11 7.21 -27.67 -6.75
C ASP A 11 7.80 -28.73 -7.70
N GLU A 12 7.75 -30.00 -7.29
CA GLU A 12 8.25 -31.14 -8.05
C GLU A 12 7.57 -31.32 -9.42
N LYS A 13 6.37 -30.74 -9.61
CA LYS A 13 5.62 -30.76 -10.88
C LYS A 13 5.93 -29.55 -11.75
N GLY A 14 6.86 -28.69 -11.33
CA GLY A 14 7.23 -27.45 -12.02
C GLY A 14 6.25 -26.30 -11.78
N SER A 15 5.25 -26.46 -10.91
CA SER A 15 4.26 -25.42 -10.63
C SER A 15 4.82 -24.38 -9.63
N PRO A 16 4.78 -23.07 -9.95
CA PRO A 16 5.29 -22.04 -9.04
C PRO A 16 4.49 -21.98 -7.73
N THR A 17 5.18 -22.09 -6.60
CA THR A 17 4.59 -22.04 -5.25
C THR A 17 4.99 -20.79 -4.47
N ALA A 18 6.15 -20.21 -4.77
CA ALA A 18 6.61 -18.97 -4.14
C ALA A 18 7.42 -18.11 -5.09
N VAL A 19 7.58 -16.83 -4.72
CA VAL A 19 8.37 -15.86 -5.47
C VAL A 19 9.33 -15.15 -4.52
N ILE A 20 10.62 -15.13 -4.86
CA ILE A 20 11.64 -14.37 -4.14
C ILE A 20 11.80 -13.04 -4.87
N VAL A 21 11.54 -11.97 -4.14
CA VAL A 21 11.62 -10.60 -4.64
C VAL A 21 12.62 -9.78 -3.84
N PRO A 22 13.23 -8.75 -4.44
CA PRO A 22 13.98 -7.74 -3.70
C PRO A 22 13.15 -7.06 -2.62
N ILE A 23 13.78 -6.70 -1.51
CA ILE A 23 13.08 -6.12 -0.37
C ILE A 23 12.39 -4.78 -0.71
N GLU A 24 12.98 -3.96 -1.59
CA GLU A 24 12.36 -2.70 -2.01
C GLU A 24 11.09 -2.95 -2.85
N LEU A 25 11.14 -3.93 -3.76
CA LEU A 25 9.95 -4.33 -4.54
C LEU A 25 8.85 -4.88 -3.61
N TRP A 26 9.20 -5.65 -2.59
CA TRP A 26 8.24 -6.13 -1.60
C TRP A 26 7.56 -4.98 -0.85
N ARG A 27 8.32 -3.95 -0.43
CA ARG A 27 7.79 -2.78 0.26
C ARG A 27 6.80 -2.00 -0.62
N GLU A 28 7.10 -1.85 -1.90
CA GLU A 28 6.19 -1.22 -2.87
C GLU A 28 4.88 -2.03 -3.03
N ILE A 29 4.97 -3.35 -3.24
CA ILE A 29 3.81 -4.23 -3.38
C ILE A 29 2.94 -4.22 -2.11
N LYS A 30 3.57 -4.27 -0.92
CA LYS A 30 2.85 -4.21 0.35
C LYS A 30 2.09 -2.89 0.52
N SER A 31 2.73 -1.75 0.21
CA SER A 31 2.10 -0.43 0.23
C SER A 31 0.91 -0.34 -0.75
N ALA A 32 1.05 -0.97 -1.91
CA ALA A 32 -0.05 -1.08 -2.88
C ALA A 32 -1.23 -1.90 -2.36
N LYS A 33 -1.01 -2.92 -1.51
CA LYS A 33 -2.09 -3.76 -0.96
C LYS A 33 -3.03 -3.00 -0.02
N GLU A 34 -2.47 -2.14 0.85
CA GLU A 34 -3.26 -1.26 1.73
C GLU A 34 -4.07 -0.24 0.91
N THR A 35 -3.45 0.32 -0.14
CA THR A 35 -4.15 1.20 -1.07
C THR A 35 -5.22 0.45 -1.88
N ALA A 36 -4.94 -0.76 -2.34
CA ALA A 36 -5.87 -1.60 -3.10
C ALA A 36 -7.11 -1.93 -2.27
N TYR A 37 -6.98 -2.13 -0.96
CA TYR A 37 -8.12 -2.28 -0.05
C TYR A 37 -9.02 -1.04 -0.06
N LEU A 38 -8.45 0.17 0.04
CA LEU A 38 -9.22 1.41 -0.07
C LEU A 38 -9.86 1.61 -1.45
N LEU A 39 -9.25 1.07 -2.51
CA LEU A 39 -9.77 1.16 -3.88
C LEU A 39 -10.92 0.19 -4.19
N ARG A 40 -11.21 -0.79 -3.31
CA ARG A 40 -12.33 -1.73 -3.49
C ARG A 40 -13.71 -1.06 -3.40
N SER A 41 -13.82 0.07 -2.71
CA SER A 41 -15.05 0.84 -2.59
C SER A 41 -14.97 2.14 -3.38
N LYS A 42 -15.99 2.41 -4.22
CA LYS A 42 -16.11 3.66 -4.98
C LYS A 42 -16.06 4.89 -4.07
N ASN A 43 -16.75 4.83 -2.93
CA ASN A 43 -16.80 5.92 -1.94
C ASN A 43 -15.42 6.11 -1.29
N MET A 44 -14.73 5.02 -0.97
CA MET A 44 -13.41 5.10 -0.32
C MET A 44 -12.33 5.62 -1.29
N LYS A 45 -12.38 5.21 -2.57
CA LYS A 45 -11.56 5.79 -3.64
C LYS A 45 -11.76 7.30 -3.76
N GLN A 46 -13.01 7.78 -3.74
CA GLN A 46 -13.29 9.22 -3.78
C GLN A 46 -12.72 9.95 -2.56
N ARG A 47 -12.90 9.41 -1.35
CA ARG A 47 -12.33 9.98 -0.11
C ARG A 47 -10.80 10.05 -0.17
N LEU A 48 -10.15 9.00 -0.65
CA LEU A 48 -8.69 8.94 -0.78
C LEU A 48 -8.18 10.00 -1.77
N LEU A 49 -8.81 10.12 -2.94
CA LEU A 49 -8.44 11.13 -3.94
C LEU A 49 -8.66 12.57 -3.44
N ALA A 50 -9.74 12.80 -2.70
CA ALA A 50 -10.02 14.09 -2.09
C ALA A 50 -8.98 14.44 -1.00
N ALA A 51 -8.62 13.48 -0.14
CA ALA A 51 -7.60 13.65 0.88
C ALA A 51 -6.23 13.95 0.26
N ARG A 52 -5.83 13.21 -0.79
CA ARG A 52 -4.56 13.43 -1.51
C ARG A 52 -4.45 14.83 -2.11
N LYS A 53 -5.56 15.41 -2.59
CA LYS A 53 -5.59 16.77 -3.16
C LYS A 53 -5.59 17.88 -2.11
N ARG A 54 -5.84 17.55 -0.84
CA ARG A 54 -5.97 18.55 0.21
C ARG A 54 -4.59 19.09 0.59
N LYS A 55 -4.42 20.41 0.50
CA LYS A 55 -3.19 21.12 0.89
C LYS A 55 -3.21 21.68 2.32
N LYS A 56 -4.32 21.51 3.03
CA LYS A 56 -4.56 22.08 4.36
C LYS A 56 -4.96 20.96 5.33
N GLY A 57 -4.41 21.02 6.54
CA GLY A 57 -4.81 20.16 7.67
C GLY A 57 -5.43 21.00 8.78
N ILE A 58 -5.77 20.34 9.88
CA ILE A 58 -6.01 20.99 11.17
C ILE A 58 -4.83 20.67 12.07
N ALA A 59 -4.51 21.57 13.01
CA ALA A 59 -3.46 21.31 13.98
C ALA A 59 -3.86 20.13 14.89
N PHE A 60 -2.86 19.42 15.43
CA PHE A 60 -3.11 18.25 16.27
C PHE A 60 -3.96 18.57 17.50
N ASP A 61 -3.67 19.69 18.19
CA ASP A 61 -4.44 20.13 19.36
C ASP A 61 -5.88 20.53 19.00
N GLU A 62 -6.05 21.13 17.82
CA GLU A 62 -7.38 21.46 17.29
C GLU A 62 -8.17 20.18 16.97
N ALA A 63 -7.51 19.15 16.44
CA ALA A 63 -8.11 17.85 16.19
C ALA A 63 -8.55 17.18 17.50
N ARG A 64 -7.69 17.15 18.52
CA ARG A 64 -8.00 16.63 19.86
C ARG A 64 -9.23 17.31 20.45
N LYS A 65 -9.23 18.65 20.48
CA LYS A 65 -10.36 19.44 20.99
C LYS A 65 -11.66 19.13 20.24
N LYS A 66 -11.63 19.00 18.91
CA LYS A 66 -12.82 18.68 18.10
C LYS A 66 -13.32 17.25 18.30
N LEU A 67 -12.41 16.31 18.58
CA LEU A 67 -12.73 14.89 18.76
C LEU A 67 -13.05 14.54 20.23
N GLY A 68 -12.82 15.46 21.17
CA GLY A 68 -13.11 15.26 22.59
C GLY A 68 -12.16 14.29 23.29
N ILE A 69 -10.91 14.19 22.80
CA ILE A 69 -9.86 13.27 23.30
C ILE A 69 -8.55 14.01 23.57
#